data_AF-A0A925AU99-F1
#
_entry.id   AF-A0A925AU99-F1
#
_cell.length_a   1.000
_cell.length_b   1.000
_cell.length_c   1.000
_cell.angle_alpha   90.00
_cell.angle_beta   90.00
_cell.angle_gamma   90.00
#
_symmetry.space_group_name_H-M   'P 1'
#
loop_
_entity.id
_entity.type
_entity.pdbx_description
1 polymer ?
#
loop_
_entity_poly.entity_id
_entity_poly.type
_entity_poly.pdbx_seq_one_letter_code
_entity_poly.pdbx_strand_id
1 'polypeptide(L)' 'MWVNNKLKTYHCQGIEFYGKTKEVLYMTEAEAKTQPNRADHDKVCIK' A
#
# COMPACT_ATOMS: atom_id res chain seq x y z
N MET A 1 -0.19 6.35 -0.67
CA MET A 1 -0.19 4.91 -0.35
C MET A 1 0.63 4.14 -1.37
N TRP A 2 1.28 3.08 -0.93
CA TRP A 2 2.17 2.28 -1.77
C TRP A 2 1.51 0.91 -2.00
N VAL A 3 1.13 0.59 -3.23
CA VAL A 3 0.32 -0.60 -3.56
C VAL A 3 1.13 -1.63 -4.34
N ASN A 4 1.15 -2.85 -3.83
CA ASN A 4 1.66 -4.03 -4.49
C ASN A 4 0.54 -4.79 -5.19
N ASN A 5 0.42 -4.60 -6.50
CA ASN A 5 -0.58 -5.29 -7.33
C ASN A 5 -0.37 -6.81 -7.39
N LYS A 6 0.86 -7.32 -7.23
CA LYS A 6 1.12 -8.76 -7.24
C LYS A 6 0.57 -9.44 -5.99
N LEU A 7 0.77 -8.82 -4.82
CA LEU A 7 0.28 -9.34 -3.54
C LEU A 7 -1.10 -8.79 -3.15
N LYS A 8 -1.63 -7.85 -3.95
CA LYS A 8 -2.81 -7.02 -3.64
C LYS A 8 -2.71 -6.43 -2.24
N THR A 9 -1.52 -5.99 -1.84
CA THR A 9 -1.29 -5.35 -0.54
C THR A 9 -1.06 -3.86 -0.71
N TYR A 10 -1.49 -3.06 0.25
CA TYR A 10 -1.15 -1.66 0.32
C TYR A 10 -0.37 -1.36 1.60
N HIS A 11 0.46 -0.33 1.52
CA HIS A 11 1.35 0.11 2.58
C HIS A 11 1.21 1.62 2.79
N CYS A 12 1.32 2.02 4.04
CA CYS A 12 1.25 3.41 4.45
C CYS A 12 2.47 4.21 4.04
N GLN A 13 2.28 5.49 3.78
CA GLN A 13 3.38 6.40 3.51
C GLN A 13 4.18 6.61 4.80
N GLY A 14 5.51 6.50 4.73
CA GLY A 14 6.39 6.70 5.88
C GLY A 14 6.80 5.42 6.63
N ILE A 15 6.42 4.22 6.16
CA ILE A 15 6.99 2.98 6.71
C ILE A 15 8.39 2.72 6.14
N GLU A 16 9.22 1.96 6.87
CA GLU A 16 10.63 1.65 6.55
C GLU A 16 10.87 1.05 5.14
N PHE A 17 9.82 0.50 4.52
CA PHE A 17 9.85 -0.13 3.20
C PHE A 17 9.18 0.70 2.09
N TYR A 18 8.72 1.91 2.39
CA TYR A 18 8.07 2.77 1.42
C TYR A 18 9.02 3.09 0.26
N GLY A 19 8.68 2.60 -0.95
CA GLY A 19 9.45 2.81 -2.17
C GLY A 19 10.64 1.88 -2.41
N LYS A 20 10.84 0.84 -1.59
CA LYS A 20 11.94 -0.13 -1.80
C LYS A 20 11.66 -1.18 -2.88
N THR A 21 10.41 -1.33 -3.29
CA THR A 21 9.98 -2.37 -4.23
C THR A 21 9.76 -1.71 -5.60
N LYS A 22 10.20 -2.35 -6.68
CA LYS A 22 10.24 -1.74 -8.02
C LYS A 22 8.94 -1.87 -8.84
N GLU A 23 7.98 -2.70 -8.42
CA GLU A 23 6.80 -3.09 -9.23
C GLU A 23 5.46 -2.62 -8.64
N VAL A 24 5.39 -1.36 -8.23
CA VAL A 24 4.39 -0.93 -7.26
C VAL A 24 3.95 0.49 -7.54
N LEU A 25 2.64 0.68 -7.50
CA LEU A 25 2.01 1.94 -7.85
C LEU A 25 1.88 2.80 -6.60
N TYR A 26 2.24 4.07 -6.74
CA TYR A 26 1.90 5.08 -5.77
C TYR A 26 0.49 5.56 -6.08
N MET A 27 -0.43 5.36 -5.14
CA MET A 27 -1.84 5.74 -5.28
C MET A 27 -2.31 6.46 -4.03
N THR A 28 -3.41 7.20 -4.11
CA THR A 28 -4.02 7.83 -2.93
C THR A 28 -4.64 6.77 -2.02
N GLU A 29 -4.90 7.11 -0.75
CA GLU A 29 -5.57 6.20 0.19
C GLU A 29 -6.96 5.80 -0.29
N ALA A 30 -7.67 6.73 -0.91
CA ALA A 30 -8.96 6.46 -1.54
C ALA A 30 -8.82 5.39 -2.62
N GLU A 31 -7.88 5.54 -3.55
CA GLU A 31 -7.67 4.58 -4.65
C GLU A 31 -7.12 3.23 -4.18
N ALA A 32 -6.32 3.23 -3.11
CA ALA A 32 -5.82 2.00 -2.52
C ALA A 32 -6.94 1.20 -1.84
N LYS A 33 -7.94 1.90 -1.25
CA LYS A 33 -9.12 1.32 -0.61
C LYS A 33 -10.25 0.94 -1.57
N THR A 34 -10.36 1.58 -2.74
CA THR A 34 -11.37 1.21 -3.75
C THR A 34 -11.02 -0.08 -4.48
N GLN A 35 -9.72 -0.38 -4.57
CA GLN A 35 -9.24 -1.65 -5.07
C GLN A 35 -9.36 -2.75 -3.99
N PRO A 36 -9.47 -4.03 -4.37
CA PRO A 36 -9.50 -5.16 -3.44
C PRO A 36 -8.11 -5.43 -2.84
N ASN A 37 -7.47 -4.39 -2.31
CA ASN A 37 -6.16 -4.45 -1.68
C ASN A 37 -6.33 -4.53 -0.17
N ARG A 38 -5.43 -5.28 0.46
CA ARG A 38 -5.38 -5.54 1.90
C ARG A 38 -4.20 -4.82 2.52
N ALA A 39 -4.33 -4.39 3.77
CA ALA A 39 -3.20 -3.81 4.48
C ALA A 39 -2.09 -4.86 4.60
N ASP A 40 -0.86 -4.47 4.28
CA ASP A 40 0.28 -5.36 4.48
C ASP A 40 0.45 -5.72 5.96
N HIS A 41 0.52 -7.02 6.27
CA HIS A 41 0.58 -7.54 7.64
C HIS A 41 -0.49 -6.97 8.59
N ASP A 42 -1.70 -6.68 8.08
CA ASP A 42 -2.79 -6.04 8.82
C ASP A 42 -2.42 -4.66 9.40
N LYS A 43 -1.34 -4.05 8.92
CA LYS A 43 -0.90 -2.69 9.28
C LYS A 43 -1.71 -1.67 8.49
N VAL A 44 -2.95 -1.47 8.93
CA VAL A 44 -3.78 -0.36 8.45
C VAL A 44 -3.10 0.98 8.76
N CYS A 45 -3.34 1.99 7.92
CA CYS A 45 -2.79 3.30 8.18
C CYS A 45 -3.44 3.91 9.40
N ILE A 46 -2.64 4.04 10.44
CA ILE A 46 -2.91 4.92 11.57
C ILE A 46 -2.75 6.34 11.04
N LYS A 47 -3.83 7.11 11.15
CA LYS A 47 -3.98 8.47 10.62
C LYS A 47 -3.06 9.46 11.35
#